data_AF-A0A2E7UR54-F1
#
_entry.id   AF-A0A2E7UR54-F1
#
_cell.length_a   1.000
_cell.length_b   1.000
_cell.length_c   1.000
_cell.angle_alpha   90.00
_cell.angle_beta   90.00
_cell.angle_gamma   90.00
#
_symmetry.space_group_name_H-M   'P 1'
#
loop_
_entity.id
_entity.type
_entity.pdbx_description
1 polymer ?
#
loop_
_entity_poly.entity_id
_entity_poly.type
_entity_poly.pdbx_seq_one_letter_code
_entity_poly.pdbx_strand_id
1 'polypeptide(L)'
;MDWQTWGPPLVVLSLGVAVGLGLALSAGGRRAVDDERLAQLEDLEAKKLGLLEQIRTLDADRDKLGEVEYAARREALVGEAAAVLAELERVEATPPEVVAVERAAAGQTVRSSGSPLVAGAWAAGVMVFFAVLAVFLTSSTSERADGGTMTGGAAGRPSAIAAEVEEAKARLEEDENDLEALHIVTYQALLSRDLENAMSYVDRARALDPDSAELHVHLSILQISVGMYDRAEAELDVAIAARADWGRPHLWMGLVRLYQSRTDDAIAEVEQAIGLGLRADEQQFARQLLADARNPRPASASNAAASAGGASPSGPMYAGRGGGALQLSGTVAKPAADLPEDQVVFLVVYRTAAGSAPPPPVATARLTVADLPFEFAFEEGHSMTGGPWPEQVWIRARVDGDGRPGASPSGDLDSNLLGPVNSGASGLALTFPVP
;
A
#
# COMPACT_ATOMS: atom_id res chain seq x y z
N MET A 1 12.05 -49.38 -11.56
CA MET A 1 10.80 -48.60 -11.49
C MET A 1 9.68 -49.61 -11.34
N ASP A 2 9.05 -49.62 -10.16
CA ASP A 2 8.08 -50.65 -9.83
C ASP A 2 6.73 -50.32 -10.49
N TRP A 3 6.23 -51.25 -11.30
CA TRP A 3 5.04 -51.01 -12.13
C TRP A 3 3.78 -50.82 -11.28
N GLN A 4 3.77 -51.38 -10.05
CA GLN A 4 2.66 -51.20 -9.12
C GLN A 4 2.57 -49.76 -8.58
N THR A 5 3.70 -49.04 -8.50
CA THR A 5 3.74 -47.66 -8.00
C THR A 5 3.63 -46.64 -9.13
N TRP A 6 4.20 -46.95 -10.30
CA TRP A 6 4.33 -45.98 -11.41
C TRP A 6 3.43 -46.28 -12.61
N GLY A 7 2.87 -47.49 -12.73
CA GLY A 7 1.97 -47.87 -13.82
C GLY A 7 0.69 -47.02 -13.86
N PRO A 8 -0.07 -46.92 -12.76
CA PRO A 8 -1.31 -46.13 -12.75
C PRO A 8 -1.08 -44.62 -13.04
N PRO A 9 -0.07 -43.93 -12.45
CA PRO A 9 0.24 -42.55 -12.80
C PRO A 9 0.58 -42.34 -14.28
N LEU A 10 1.35 -43.26 -14.89
CA LEU A 10 1.76 -43.15 -16.29
C LEU A 10 0.59 -43.35 -17.26
N VAL A 11 -0.36 -44.23 -16.93
CA VAL A 11 -1.58 -44.41 -17.73
C VAL A 11 -2.44 -43.16 -17.67
N VAL A 12 -2.65 -42.57 -16.49
CA VAL A 12 -3.41 -41.31 -16.33
C VAL A 12 -2.74 -40.17 -17.08
N LEU A 13 -1.41 -40.06 -17.02
CA LEU A 13 -0.66 -39.04 -17.73
C LEU A 13 -0.76 -39.20 -19.25
N SER A 14 -0.66 -40.42 -19.77
CA SER A 14 -0.82 -40.69 -21.21
C SER A 14 -2.24 -40.37 -21.71
N LEU A 15 -3.27 -40.66 -20.91
CA LEU A 15 -4.65 -40.36 -21.25
C LEU A 15 -4.92 -38.85 -21.23
N GLY A 16 -4.37 -38.15 -20.23
CA GLY A 16 -4.44 -36.70 -20.12
C GLY A 16 -3.76 -35.98 -21.29
N VAL A 17 -2.59 -36.47 -21.72
CA VAL A 17 -1.88 -35.92 -22.89
C VAL A 17 -2.67 -36.17 -24.18
N ALA A 18 -3.24 -37.36 -24.38
CA ALA A 18 -4.04 -37.66 -25.56
C ALA A 18 -5.31 -36.80 -25.66
N VAL A 19 -6.00 -36.59 -24.53
CA VAL A 19 -7.17 -35.70 -24.44
C VAL A 19 -6.79 -34.24 -24.65
N GLY A 20 -5.68 -33.79 -24.05
CA GLY A 20 -5.16 -32.43 -24.23
C GLY A 20 -4.77 -32.14 -25.68
N LEU A 21 -4.16 -33.11 -26.37
CA LEU A 21 -3.80 -32.98 -27.79
C LEU A 21 -5.06 -32.94 -28.68
N GLY A 22 -6.09 -33.73 -28.38
CA GLY A 22 -7.37 -33.70 -29.10
C GLY A 22 -8.14 -32.39 -28.93
N LEU A 23 -8.08 -31.79 -27.73
CA LEU A 23 -8.65 -30.46 -27.47
C LEU A 23 -7.85 -29.35 -28.17
N ALA A 24 -6.52 -29.43 -28.16
CA ALA A 24 -5.66 -28.45 -28.83
C ALA A 24 -5.87 -28.44 -30.35
N LEU A 25 -6.02 -29.62 -30.97
CA LEU A 25 -6.26 -29.75 -32.41
C LEU A 25 -7.68 -29.30 -32.84
N SER A 26 -8.67 -29.37 -31.94
CA SER A 26 -10.03 -28.87 -32.20
C SER A 26 -10.22 -27.37 -31.87
N ALA A 27 -9.32 -26.78 -31.09
CA ALA A 27 -9.33 -25.35 -30.74
C ALA A 27 -8.59 -24.44 -31.75
N GLY A 28 -7.82 -25.01 -32.69
CA GLY A 28 -6.99 -24.24 -33.64
C GLY A 28 -7.78 -23.30 -34.56
N GLY A 29 -9.02 -23.66 -34.94
CA GLY A 29 -9.89 -22.78 -35.73
C GLY A 29 -10.58 -21.68 -34.93
N ARG A 30 -10.70 -21.82 -33.60
CA ARG A 30 -11.36 -20.84 -32.72
C ARG A 30 -10.43 -19.66 -32.42
N ARG A 31 -9.14 -19.92 -32.16
CA ARG A 31 -8.14 -18.86 -31.93
C ARG A 31 -7.98 -17.92 -33.12
N ALA A 32 -7.95 -18.46 -34.34
CA ALA A 32 -7.77 -17.63 -35.54
C ALA A 32 -8.91 -16.62 -35.78
N VAL A 33 -10.16 -16.98 -35.42
CA VAL A 33 -11.32 -16.09 -35.57
C VAL A 33 -11.35 -15.01 -34.50
N ASP A 34 -10.98 -15.35 -33.27
CA ASP A 34 -10.86 -14.38 -32.18
C ASP A 34 -9.71 -13.39 -32.43
N ASP A 35 -8.58 -13.88 -32.96
CA ASP A 35 -7.42 -13.04 -33.34
C ASP A 35 -7.77 -12.06 -34.47
N GLU A 36 -8.52 -12.50 -35.49
CA GLU A 36 -8.95 -11.65 -36.61
C GLU A 36 -9.95 -10.57 -36.15
N ARG A 37 -10.85 -10.90 -35.23
CA ARG A 37 -11.80 -9.95 -34.64
C ARG A 37 -11.08 -8.88 -33.80
N LEU A 38 -10.12 -9.29 -32.97
CA LEU A 38 -9.33 -8.35 -32.15
C LEU A 38 -8.54 -7.38 -33.02
N ALA A 39 -7.92 -7.87 -34.09
CA ALA A 39 -7.22 -7.02 -35.06
C ALA A 39 -8.15 -6.00 -35.75
N GLN A 40 -9.40 -6.39 -36.05
CA GLN A 40 -10.41 -5.48 -36.60
C GLN A 40 -10.85 -4.40 -35.61
N LEU A 41 -10.99 -4.74 -34.32
CA LEU A 41 -11.31 -3.77 -33.26
C LEU A 41 -10.19 -2.74 -33.10
N GLU A 42 -8.92 -3.19 -33.05
CA GLU A 42 -7.76 -2.30 -32.94
C GLU A 42 -7.67 -1.32 -34.12
N ASP A 43 -7.93 -1.78 -35.36
CA ASP A 43 -7.92 -0.91 -36.55
C ASP A 43 -9.05 0.12 -36.52
N LEU A 44 -10.27 -0.26 -36.07
CA LEU A 44 -11.40 0.65 -35.95
C LEU A 44 -11.19 1.69 -34.83
N GLU A 45 -10.60 1.29 -33.71
CA GLU A 45 -10.22 2.22 -32.63
C GLU A 45 -9.18 3.24 -33.10
N ALA A 46 -8.16 2.79 -33.83
CA ALA A 46 -7.13 3.67 -34.40
C ALA A 46 -7.74 4.69 -35.38
N LYS A 47 -8.67 4.25 -36.26
CA LYS A 47 -9.40 5.13 -37.19
C LYS A 47 -10.24 6.17 -36.48
N LYS A 48 -10.98 5.77 -35.43
CA LYS A 48 -11.76 6.68 -34.58
C LYS A 48 -10.87 7.77 -33.99
N LEU A 49 -9.73 7.41 -33.40
CA LEU A 49 -8.80 8.37 -32.80
C LEU A 49 -8.24 9.34 -33.85
N GLY A 50 -7.87 8.83 -35.03
CA GLY A 50 -7.40 9.66 -36.15
C GLY A 50 -8.44 10.68 -36.62
N LEU A 51 -9.71 10.29 -36.76
CA LEU A 51 -10.78 11.19 -37.18
C LEU A 51 -11.10 12.26 -36.13
N LEU A 52 -11.07 11.92 -34.85
CA LEU A 52 -11.25 12.91 -33.77
C LEU A 52 -10.17 13.98 -33.78
N GLU A 53 -8.93 13.59 -34.07
CA GLU A 53 -7.82 14.54 -34.18
C GLU A 53 -7.94 15.43 -35.44
N GLN A 54 -8.40 14.86 -36.55
CA GLN A 54 -8.72 15.64 -37.77
C GLN A 54 -9.83 16.67 -37.52
N ILE A 55 -10.85 16.33 -36.73
CA ILE A 55 -11.91 17.27 -36.36
C ILE A 55 -11.34 18.38 -35.46
N ARG A 56 -10.51 18.06 -34.47
CA ARG A 56 -9.87 19.07 -33.61
C ARG A 56 -8.99 20.03 -34.39
N THR A 57 -8.17 19.51 -35.30
CA THR A 57 -7.31 20.33 -36.15
C THR A 57 -8.12 21.21 -37.09
N LEU A 58 -9.20 20.69 -37.67
CA LEU A 58 -10.13 21.48 -38.47
C LEU A 58 -10.80 22.60 -37.66
N ASP A 59 -11.20 22.32 -36.41
CA ASP A 59 -11.79 23.31 -35.50
C ASP A 59 -10.77 24.40 -35.11
N ALA A 60 -9.49 24.04 -34.93
CA ALA A 60 -8.41 24.99 -34.66
C ALA A 60 -8.08 25.89 -35.86
N ASP A 61 -8.22 25.36 -37.08
CA ASP A 61 -7.99 26.09 -38.34
C ASP A 61 -9.25 26.78 -38.88
N ARG A 62 -10.34 26.83 -38.12
CA ARG A 62 -11.62 27.44 -38.55
C ARG A 62 -11.44 28.86 -39.09
N ASP A 63 -10.64 29.69 -38.43
CA ASP A 63 -10.41 31.09 -38.83
C ASP A 63 -9.66 31.24 -40.16
N LYS A 64 -9.04 30.16 -40.66
CA LYS A 64 -8.32 30.11 -41.94
C LYS A 64 -9.20 29.62 -43.10
N LEU A 65 -10.40 29.13 -42.82
CA LEU A 65 -11.34 28.55 -43.77
C LEU A 65 -12.59 29.43 -43.90
N GLY A 66 -13.21 29.45 -45.08
CA GLY A 66 -14.54 30.07 -45.21
C GLY A 66 -15.60 29.26 -44.48
N GLU A 67 -16.61 29.90 -43.87
CA GLU A 67 -17.69 29.24 -43.11
C GLU A 67 -18.36 28.08 -43.88
N VAL A 68 -18.57 28.24 -45.20
CA VAL A 68 -19.16 27.20 -46.05
C VAL A 68 -18.23 25.99 -46.23
N GLU A 69 -16.93 26.25 -46.39
CA GLU A 69 -15.91 25.20 -46.58
C GLU A 69 -15.66 24.44 -45.27
N TYR A 70 -15.59 25.16 -44.15
CA TYR A 70 -15.50 24.56 -42.81
C TYR A 70 -16.71 23.66 -42.51
N ALA A 71 -17.94 24.15 -42.76
CA ALA A 71 -19.15 23.38 -42.52
C ALA A 71 -19.17 22.07 -43.35
N ALA A 72 -18.86 22.14 -44.64
CA ALA A 72 -18.83 20.96 -45.51
C ALA A 72 -17.75 19.94 -45.08
N ARG A 73 -16.56 20.41 -44.70
CA ARG A 73 -15.45 19.55 -44.30
C ARG A 73 -15.69 18.90 -42.93
N ARG A 74 -16.30 19.65 -42.02
CA ARG A 74 -16.69 19.16 -40.69
C ARG A 74 -17.80 18.12 -40.78
N GLU A 75 -18.80 18.34 -41.63
CA GLU A 75 -19.87 17.38 -41.89
C GLU A 75 -19.32 16.06 -42.45
N ALA A 76 -18.38 16.12 -43.39
CA ALA A 76 -17.72 14.92 -43.93
C ALA A 76 -16.97 14.12 -42.85
N LEU A 77 -16.14 14.79 -42.04
CA LEU A 77 -15.37 14.13 -40.97
C LEU A 77 -16.26 13.56 -39.86
N VAL A 78 -17.31 14.28 -39.47
CA VAL A 78 -18.28 13.80 -38.47
C VAL A 78 -19.09 12.62 -39.01
N GLY A 79 -19.47 12.65 -40.30
CA GLY A 79 -20.14 11.52 -40.95
C GLY A 79 -19.27 10.26 -41.00
N GLU A 80 -17.98 10.42 -41.32
CA GLU A 80 -17.02 9.32 -41.33
C GLU A 80 -16.78 8.76 -39.92
N ALA A 81 -16.64 9.63 -38.91
CA ALA A 81 -16.51 9.22 -37.51
C ALA A 81 -17.75 8.45 -37.02
N ALA A 82 -18.95 8.89 -37.40
CA ALA A 82 -20.19 8.19 -37.07
C ALA A 82 -20.26 6.80 -37.72
N ALA A 83 -19.80 6.67 -38.97
CA ALA A 83 -19.75 5.39 -39.66
C ALA A 83 -18.76 4.41 -38.98
N VAL A 84 -17.58 4.90 -38.58
CA VAL A 84 -16.59 4.08 -37.85
C VAL A 84 -17.13 3.63 -36.49
N LEU A 85 -17.81 4.52 -35.75
CA LEU A 85 -18.42 4.18 -34.46
C LEU A 85 -19.52 3.12 -34.61
N ALA A 86 -20.35 3.21 -35.65
CA ALA A 86 -21.39 2.22 -35.93
C ALA A 86 -20.81 0.85 -36.32
N GLU A 87 -19.65 0.82 -36.99
CA GLU A 87 -18.94 -0.43 -37.28
C GLU A 87 -18.29 -1.01 -36.03
N LEU A 88 -17.68 -0.17 -35.19
CA LEU A 88 -17.08 -0.58 -33.93
C LEU A 88 -18.14 -1.20 -33.00
N GLU A 89 -19.30 -0.57 -32.86
CA GLU A 89 -20.43 -1.13 -32.10
C GLU A 89 -20.92 -2.46 -32.70
N ARG A 90 -20.92 -2.62 -34.03
CA ARG A 90 -21.30 -3.89 -34.70
C ARG A 90 -20.30 -5.02 -34.41
N VAL A 91 -19.01 -4.74 -34.44
CA VAL A 91 -17.94 -5.73 -34.17
C VAL A 91 -17.86 -6.06 -32.67
N GLU A 92 -18.14 -5.10 -31.79
CA GLU A 92 -18.28 -5.31 -30.35
C GLU A 92 -19.54 -6.11 -30.01
N ALA A 93 -20.70 -5.75 -30.59
CA ALA A 93 -21.99 -6.38 -30.34
C ALA A 93 -22.10 -7.80 -30.89
N THR A 94 -21.14 -8.25 -31.71
CA THR A 94 -21.04 -9.65 -32.13
C THR A 94 -20.55 -10.48 -30.92
N PRO A 95 -21.41 -11.24 -30.21
CA PRO A 95 -20.96 -11.93 -29.01
C PRO A 95 -20.09 -13.13 -29.41
N PRO A 96 -19.03 -13.49 -28.65
CA PRO A 96 -18.63 -14.89 -28.66
C PRO A 96 -19.85 -15.67 -28.16
N GLU A 97 -20.28 -16.70 -28.90
CA GLU A 97 -21.28 -17.67 -28.41
C GLU A 97 -22.76 -17.23 -28.37
N VAL A 98 -23.47 -17.09 -29.51
CA VAL A 98 -24.95 -17.34 -29.50
C VAL A 98 -25.57 -17.91 -30.79
N VAL A 99 -24.81 -18.16 -31.87
CA VAL A 99 -25.41 -18.81 -33.08
C VAL A 99 -25.70 -20.32 -32.87
N ALA A 100 -25.17 -20.92 -31.80
CA ALA A 100 -25.45 -22.32 -31.46
C ALA A 100 -26.76 -22.49 -30.64
N VAL A 101 -27.10 -21.53 -29.78
CA VAL A 101 -28.25 -21.65 -28.87
C VAL A 101 -29.56 -21.29 -29.59
N GLU A 102 -29.55 -20.33 -30.51
CA GLU A 102 -30.75 -19.96 -31.26
C GLU A 102 -31.13 -20.97 -32.36
N ARG A 103 -30.15 -21.67 -32.95
CA ARG A 103 -30.43 -22.83 -33.84
C ARG A 103 -30.97 -24.04 -33.08
N ALA A 104 -30.64 -24.18 -31.79
CA ALA A 104 -31.25 -25.19 -30.92
C ALA A 104 -32.70 -24.81 -30.54
N ALA A 105 -33.00 -23.51 -30.39
CA ALA A 105 -34.35 -23.01 -30.15
C ALA A 105 -35.25 -23.04 -31.40
N ALA A 106 -34.66 -23.05 -32.62
CA ALA A 106 -35.39 -23.13 -33.90
C ALA A 106 -35.79 -24.57 -34.32
N GLY A 107 -35.72 -25.56 -33.41
CA GLY A 107 -36.34 -26.88 -33.62
C GLY A 107 -35.72 -27.76 -34.71
N GLN A 108 -34.50 -27.48 -35.17
CA GLN A 108 -33.77 -28.40 -36.06
C GLN A 108 -33.05 -29.46 -35.22
N THR A 109 -33.71 -30.62 -35.11
CA THR A 109 -33.16 -31.82 -34.47
C THR A 109 -31.95 -32.35 -35.24
N VAL A 110 -30.74 -31.99 -34.83
CA VAL A 110 -29.56 -32.79 -35.17
C VAL A 110 -29.49 -33.95 -34.18
N ARG A 111 -29.92 -35.14 -34.60
CA ARG A 111 -29.68 -36.37 -33.85
C ARG A 111 -28.17 -36.59 -33.76
N SER A 112 -27.57 -36.36 -32.60
CA SER A 112 -26.25 -36.91 -32.30
C SER A 112 -26.40 -38.39 -31.96
N SER A 113 -26.04 -39.27 -32.89
CA SER A 113 -25.90 -40.70 -32.65
C SER A 113 -24.65 -40.97 -31.82
N GLY A 114 -24.74 -40.85 -30.49
CA GLY A 114 -23.74 -41.37 -29.57
C GLY A 114 -24.26 -42.66 -28.93
N SER A 115 -23.49 -43.75 -28.99
CA SER A 115 -23.92 -45.02 -28.40
C SER A 115 -24.00 -44.89 -26.86
N PRO A 116 -24.98 -45.53 -26.19
CA PRO A 116 -25.17 -45.42 -24.73
C PRO A 116 -23.96 -45.93 -23.93
N LEU A 117 -23.08 -46.74 -24.54
CA LEU A 117 -21.82 -47.18 -23.96
C LEU A 117 -20.80 -46.04 -23.83
N VAL A 118 -20.78 -45.09 -24.77
CA VAL A 118 -19.87 -43.92 -24.71
C VAL A 118 -20.31 -42.95 -23.64
N ALA A 119 -21.63 -42.77 -23.45
CA ALA A 119 -22.18 -41.95 -22.37
C ALA A 119 -21.88 -42.57 -20.98
N GLY A 120 -21.99 -43.89 -20.85
CA GLY A 120 -21.64 -44.60 -19.61
C GLY A 120 -20.14 -44.52 -19.28
N ALA A 121 -19.28 -44.63 -20.28
CA ALA A 121 -17.83 -44.47 -20.11
C ALA A 121 -17.44 -43.04 -19.69
N TRP A 122 -18.13 -42.02 -20.20
CA TRP A 122 -17.96 -40.62 -19.80
C TRP A 122 -18.30 -40.41 -18.32
N ALA A 123 -19.46 -40.90 -17.88
CA ALA A 123 -19.90 -40.75 -16.48
C ALA A 123 -18.94 -41.45 -15.50
N ALA A 124 -18.44 -42.64 -15.87
CA ALA A 124 -17.46 -43.36 -15.07
C ALA A 124 -16.11 -42.63 -15.00
N GLY A 125 -15.64 -42.07 -16.12
CA GLY A 125 -14.40 -41.31 -16.16
C GLY A 125 -14.44 -40.04 -15.31
N VAL A 126 -15.57 -39.31 -15.34
CA VAL A 126 -15.78 -38.12 -14.51
C VAL A 126 -15.79 -38.47 -13.02
N MET A 127 -16.48 -39.56 -12.62
CA MET A 127 -16.47 -39.99 -11.22
C MET A 127 -15.08 -40.39 -10.72
N VAL A 128 -14.30 -41.11 -11.54
CA VAL A 128 -12.92 -41.48 -11.17
C VAL A 128 -12.03 -40.25 -11.07
N PHE A 129 -12.18 -39.28 -11.97
CA PHE A 129 -11.45 -38.02 -11.92
C PHE A 129 -11.73 -37.25 -10.62
N PHE A 130 -13.00 -37.08 -10.25
CA PHE A 130 -13.34 -36.36 -9.02
C PHE A 130 -12.95 -37.13 -7.75
N ALA A 131 -12.97 -38.46 -7.76
CA ALA A 131 -12.47 -39.25 -6.65
C ALA A 131 -10.95 -39.08 -6.46
N VAL A 132 -10.18 -39.12 -7.55
CA VAL A 132 -8.73 -38.86 -7.51
C VAL A 132 -8.44 -37.42 -7.09
N LEU A 133 -9.21 -36.46 -7.60
CA LEU A 133 -9.09 -35.04 -7.23
C LEU A 133 -9.39 -34.84 -5.74
N ALA A 134 -10.41 -35.49 -5.18
CA ALA A 134 -10.75 -35.40 -3.77
C ALA A 134 -9.63 -35.95 -2.88
N VAL A 135 -9.05 -37.11 -3.24
CA VAL A 135 -7.90 -37.69 -2.53
C VAL A 135 -6.67 -36.78 -2.64
N PHE A 136 -6.44 -36.18 -3.81
CA PHE A 136 -5.33 -35.25 -4.01
C PHE A 136 -5.52 -33.94 -3.23
N LEU A 137 -6.73 -33.39 -3.18
CA LEU A 137 -7.05 -32.20 -2.39
C LEU A 137 -6.90 -32.46 -0.89
N THR A 138 -7.32 -33.62 -0.40
CA THR A 138 -7.15 -33.98 1.02
C THR A 138 -5.71 -34.31 1.39
N SER A 139 -4.89 -34.82 0.45
CA SER A 139 -3.47 -35.08 0.73
C SER A 139 -2.56 -33.86 0.55
N SER A 140 -2.98 -32.86 -0.23
CA SER A 140 -2.21 -31.62 -0.49
C SER A 140 -2.54 -30.46 0.44
N THR A 141 -3.52 -30.63 1.34
CA THR A 141 -3.77 -29.67 2.42
C THR A 141 -2.75 -29.88 3.53
N SER A 142 -1.66 -29.11 3.49
CA SER A 142 -0.76 -28.95 4.64
C SER A 142 -1.26 -27.82 5.53
N GLU A 143 -1.00 -27.93 6.83
CA GLU A 143 -1.33 -26.89 7.80
C GLU A 143 -0.55 -25.61 7.47
N ARG A 144 -1.26 -24.47 7.52
CA ARG A 144 -0.79 -23.14 7.10
C ARG A 144 0.46 -22.74 7.90
N ALA A 145 1.60 -22.57 7.23
CA ALA A 145 2.74 -21.86 7.81
C ALA A 145 2.47 -20.35 7.77
N ASP A 146 2.79 -19.64 8.86
CA ASP A 146 2.60 -18.20 8.98
C ASP A 146 3.37 -17.46 7.88
N GLY A 147 2.66 -16.62 7.10
CA GLY A 147 3.23 -15.79 6.02
C GLY A 147 2.86 -16.15 4.58
N GLY A 148 2.04 -17.18 4.32
CA GLY A 148 1.63 -17.56 2.96
C GLY A 148 0.57 -16.64 2.32
N THR A 149 0.78 -16.24 1.05
CA THR A 149 -0.20 -15.47 0.26
C THR A 149 -1.33 -16.35 -0.28
N MET A 150 -2.51 -15.75 -0.50
CA MET A 150 -3.78 -16.42 -0.76
C MET A 150 -3.87 -17.17 -2.10
N THR A 151 -2.90 -17.04 -3.01
CA THR A 151 -3.03 -17.46 -4.41
C THR A 151 -2.24 -18.72 -4.78
N GLY A 152 -1.75 -19.51 -3.81
CA GLY A 152 -1.17 -20.83 -4.11
C GLY A 152 0.01 -20.78 -5.09
N GLY A 153 0.76 -19.68 -5.11
CA GLY A 153 2.02 -19.62 -5.82
C GLY A 153 2.97 -20.63 -5.19
N ALA A 154 3.53 -21.52 -6.01
CA ALA A 154 4.63 -22.40 -5.60
C ALA A 154 5.57 -21.60 -4.71
N ALA A 155 5.95 -22.15 -3.55
CA ALA A 155 6.92 -21.54 -2.64
C ALA A 155 8.11 -21.07 -3.47
N GLY A 156 8.08 -19.78 -3.84
CA GLY A 156 9.09 -19.16 -4.65
C GLY A 156 10.35 -19.26 -3.82
N ARG A 157 11.50 -19.45 -4.47
CA ARG A 157 12.77 -19.20 -3.78
C ARG A 157 12.60 -17.88 -3.01
N PRO A 158 12.93 -17.83 -1.71
CA PRO A 158 12.84 -16.58 -0.96
C PRO A 158 13.53 -15.51 -1.78
N SER A 159 12.92 -14.33 -1.90
CA SER A 159 13.59 -13.21 -2.56
C SER A 159 14.96 -13.05 -1.91
N ALA A 160 15.97 -12.61 -2.66
CA ALA A 160 17.33 -12.46 -2.10
C ALA A 160 17.33 -11.64 -0.79
N ILE A 161 16.41 -10.66 -0.70
CA ILE A 161 16.17 -9.84 0.49
C ILE A 161 15.59 -10.68 1.65
N ALA A 162 14.60 -11.53 1.39
CA ALA A 162 14.04 -12.40 2.43
C ALA A 162 15.08 -13.39 2.98
N ALA A 163 15.94 -13.93 2.11
CA ALA A 163 17.03 -14.80 2.53
C ALA A 163 18.06 -14.04 3.40
N GLU A 164 18.45 -12.83 2.99
CA GLU A 164 19.36 -11.96 3.74
C GLU A 164 18.81 -11.58 5.12
N VAL A 165 17.51 -11.31 5.22
CA VAL A 165 16.85 -11.01 6.51
C VAL A 165 16.85 -12.21 7.43
N GLU A 166 16.55 -13.41 6.92
CA GLU A 166 16.58 -14.63 7.74
C GLU A 166 18.01 -14.97 8.19
N GLU A 167 19.01 -14.77 7.33
CA GLU A 167 20.41 -14.90 7.71
C GLU A 167 20.82 -13.86 8.78
N ALA A 168 20.38 -12.61 8.65
CA ALA A 168 20.60 -11.58 9.65
C ALA A 168 19.94 -11.95 11.00
N LYS A 169 18.73 -12.50 11.00
CA LYS A 169 18.09 -13.00 12.24
C LYS A 169 18.89 -14.14 12.86
N ALA A 170 19.36 -15.11 12.08
CA ALA A 170 20.19 -16.20 12.58
C ALA A 170 21.50 -15.67 13.20
N ARG A 171 22.14 -14.68 12.58
CA ARG A 171 23.31 -14.01 13.17
C ARG A 171 22.99 -13.35 14.51
N LEU A 172 21.81 -12.76 14.66
CA LEU A 172 21.37 -12.17 15.94
C LEU A 172 21.03 -13.19 17.03
N GLU A 173 20.74 -14.43 16.66
CA GLU A 173 20.61 -15.54 17.62
C GLU A 173 21.98 -16.01 18.14
N GLU A 174 23.04 -15.90 17.32
CA GLU A 174 24.41 -16.26 17.70
C GLU A 174 25.13 -15.10 18.43
N ASP A 175 24.96 -13.87 17.93
CA ASP A 175 25.50 -12.64 18.50
C ASP A 175 24.42 -11.55 18.53
N GLU A 176 23.85 -11.31 19.70
CA GLU A 176 22.84 -10.28 19.92
C GLU A 176 23.36 -8.86 19.63
N ASN A 177 24.68 -8.65 19.47
CA ASN A 177 25.27 -7.34 19.21
C ASN A 177 25.84 -7.19 17.79
N ASP A 178 25.48 -8.07 16.84
CA ASP A 178 25.82 -7.88 15.43
C ASP A 178 25.09 -6.63 14.88
N LEU A 179 25.82 -5.52 14.80
CA LEU A 179 25.30 -4.23 14.36
C LEU A 179 24.80 -4.25 12.90
N GLU A 180 25.48 -4.98 12.03
CA GLU A 180 25.08 -5.09 10.63
C GLU A 180 23.77 -5.87 10.51
N ALA A 181 23.67 -7.00 11.21
CA ALA A 181 22.45 -7.77 11.26
C ALA A 181 21.29 -6.98 11.89
N LEU A 182 21.55 -6.21 12.95
CA LEU A 182 20.58 -5.27 13.55
C LEU A 182 20.07 -4.27 12.52
N HIS A 183 20.94 -3.63 11.74
CA HIS A 183 20.52 -2.68 10.71
C HIS A 183 19.65 -3.33 9.63
N ILE A 184 19.98 -4.55 9.18
CA ILE A 184 19.19 -5.29 8.19
C ILE A 184 17.78 -5.59 8.72
N VAL A 185 17.66 -6.20 9.90
CA VAL A 185 16.35 -6.55 10.47
C VAL A 185 15.54 -5.32 10.86
N THR A 186 16.20 -4.24 11.28
CA THR A 186 15.57 -2.95 11.57
C THR A 186 14.92 -2.38 10.33
N TYR A 187 15.68 -2.27 9.23
CA TYR A 187 15.16 -1.72 7.98
C TYR A 187 13.98 -2.53 7.46
N GLN A 188 14.07 -3.86 7.52
CA GLN A 188 12.96 -4.73 7.13
C GLN A 188 11.72 -4.54 8.01
N ALA A 189 11.90 -4.45 9.34
CA ALA A 189 10.79 -4.21 10.26
C ALA A 189 10.10 -2.87 9.98
N LEU A 190 10.87 -1.81 9.67
CA LEU A 190 10.35 -0.50 9.28
C LEU A 190 9.53 -0.57 7.98
N LEU A 191 10.04 -1.25 6.94
CA LEU A 191 9.32 -1.42 5.68
C LEU A 191 8.03 -2.24 5.85
N SER A 192 8.05 -3.25 6.72
CA SER A 192 6.88 -4.08 7.06
C SER A 192 5.93 -3.41 8.06
N ARG A 193 6.23 -2.20 8.54
CA ARG A 193 5.47 -1.47 9.58
C ARG A 193 5.36 -2.22 10.92
N ASP A 194 6.31 -3.10 11.20
CA ASP A 194 6.48 -3.74 12.50
C ASP A 194 7.25 -2.80 13.43
N LEU A 195 6.55 -1.77 13.91
CA LEU A 195 7.16 -0.69 14.68
C LEU A 195 7.67 -1.15 16.04
N GLU A 196 7.06 -2.18 16.63
CA GLU A 196 7.48 -2.74 17.92
C GLU A 196 8.90 -3.31 17.82
N ASN A 197 9.12 -4.21 16.86
CA ASN A 197 10.45 -4.77 16.63
C ASN A 197 11.42 -3.71 16.09
N ALA A 198 10.98 -2.84 15.19
CA ALA A 198 11.84 -1.78 14.65
C ALA A 198 12.42 -0.88 15.74
N MET A 199 11.60 -0.42 16.70
CA MET A 199 12.08 0.41 17.80
C MET A 199 13.05 -0.35 18.72
N SER A 200 12.73 -1.62 19.04
CA SER A 200 13.63 -2.47 19.84
C SER A 200 15.01 -2.62 19.19
N TYR A 201 15.05 -2.86 17.88
CA TYR A 201 16.31 -2.97 17.15
C TYR A 201 17.03 -1.61 16.99
N VAL A 202 16.30 -0.51 16.77
CA VAL A 202 16.86 0.84 16.76
C VAL A 202 17.52 1.19 18.10
N ASP A 203 16.88 0.86 19.23
CA ASP A 203 17.42 1.12 20.55
C ASP A 203 18.71 0.34 20.80
N ARG A 204 18.76 -0.93 20.37
CA ARG A 204 19.97 -1.76 20.42
C ARG A 204 21.07 -1.20 19.53
N ALA A 205 20.75 -0.88 18.26
CA ALA A 205 21.71 -0.31 17.33
C ALA A 205 22.28 1.02 17.86
N ARG A 206 21.44 1.88 18.45
CA ARG A 206 21.85 3.14 19.09
C ARG A 206 22.75 2.94 20.30
N ALA A 207 22.53 1.90 21.09
CA ALA A 207 23.37 1.59 22.24
C ALA A 207 24.76 1.10 21.82
N LEU A 208 24.86 0.43 20.65
CA LEU A 208 26.11 -0.09 20.10
C LEU A 208 26.91 0.97 19.35
N ASP A 209 26.24 1.71 18.46
CA ASP A 209 26.86 2.78 17.68
C ASP A 209 25.87 3.94 17.43
N PRO A 210 25.93 5.00 18.25
CA PRO A 210 25.04 6.14 18.12
C PRO A 210 25.34 7.03 16.91
N ASP A 211 26.52 6.91 16.30
CA ASP A 211 26.97 7.77 15.18
C ASP A 211 26.83 7.05 13.81
N SER A 212 26.25 5.85 13.80
CA SER A 212 26.02 5.06 12.58
C SER A 212 25.08 5.78 11.60
N ALA A 213 25.50 5.90 10.35
CA ALA A 213 24.68 6.50 9.28
C ALA A 213 23.36 5.73 9.10
N GLU A 214 23.39 4.40 9.21
CA GLU A 214 22.23 3.53 9.15
C GLU A 214 21.24 3.80 10.28
N LEU A 215 21.72 4.06 11.50
CA LEU A 215 20.87 4.43 12.61
C LEU A 215 20.09 5.71 12.32
N HIS A 216 20.76 6.75 11.82
CA HIS A 216 20.13 8.02 11.48
C HIS A 216 19.05 7.86 10.39
N VAL A 217 19.26 6.98 9.40
CA VAL A 217 18.20 6.63 8.44
C VAL A 217 17.03 5.90 9.10
N HIS A 218 17.27 4.95 10.01
CA HIS A 218 16.17 4.27 10.71
C HIS A 218 15.36 5.24 11.57
N LEU A 219 16.02 6.16 12.27
CA LEU A 219 15.37 7.21 13.05
C LEU A 219 14.53 8.14 12.18
N SER A 220 15.03 8.56 11.01
CA SER A 220 14.27 9.40 10.10
C SER A 220 13.01 8.71 9.59
N ILE A 221 13.07 7.41 9.27
CA ILE A 221 11.91 6.63 8.84
C ILE A 221 10.84 6.56 9.95
N LEU A 222 11.26 6.34 11.21
CA LEU A 222 10.35 6.41 12.35
C LEU A 222 9.74 7.80 12.51
N GLN A 223 10.53 8.86 12.37
CA GLN A 223 10.06 10.25 12.47
C GLN A 223 9.08 10.62 11.33
N ILE A 224 9.33 10.16 10.10
CA ILE A 224 8.42 10.30 8.96
C ILE A 224 7.08 9.64 9.28
N SER A 225 7.09 8.46 9.89
CA SER A 225 5.86 7.72 10.22
C SER A 225 4.93 8.48 11.19
N VAL A 226 5.48 9.39 12.00
CA VAL A 226 4.75 10.23 12.95
C VAL A 226 4.62 11.70 12.52
N GLY A 227 4.99 12.01 11.26
CA GLY A 227 4.86 13.35 10.68
C GLY A 227 5.91 14.37 11.13
N MET A 228 7.02 13.93 11.74
CA MET A 228 8.12 14.80 12.18
C MET A 228 9.12 15.05 11.04
N TYR A 229 8.67 15.68 9.95
CA TYR A 229 9.44 15.85 8.72
C TYR A 229 10.74 16.65 8.88
N ASP A 230 10.72 17.75 9.65
CA ASP A 230 11.91 18.59 9.85
C ASP A 230 13.00 17.87 10.65
N ARG A 231 12.62 17.00 11.58
CA ARG A 231 13.58 16.14 12.31
C ARG A 231 14.12 15.05 11.40
N ALA A 232 13.26 14.43 10.59
CA ALA A 232 13.69 13.42 9.65
C ALA A 232 14.70 13.98 8.65
N GLU A 233 14.50 15.21 8.16
CA GLU A 233 15.47 15.92 7.31
C GLU A 233 16.82 16.06 8.01
N ALA A 234 16.85 16.50 9.27
CA ALA A 234 18.10 16.62 10.03
C ALA A 234 18.83 15.29 10.24
N GLU A 235 18.12 14.20 10.55
CA GLU A 235 18.73 12.86 10.67
C GLU A 235 19.28 12.38 9.32
N LEU A 236 18.55 12.61 8.24
CA LEU A 236 19.00 12.24 6.89
C LEU A 236 20.23 13.05 6.45
N ASP A 237 20.32 14.33 6.81
CA ASP A 237 21.51 15.15 6.57
C ASP A 237 22.75 14.58 7.28
N VAL A 238 22.60 14.09 8.51
CA VAL A 238 23.69 13.41 9.23
C VAL A 238 24.11 12.14 8.50
N ALA A 239 23.15 11.32 8.05
CA ALA A 239 23.45 10.10 7.30
C ALA A 239 24.16 10.39 5.96
N ILE A 240 23.74 11.42 5.23
CA ILE A 240 24.35 11.87 3.98
C ILE A 240 25.77 12.38 4.22
N ALA A 241 25.98 13.17 5.29
CA ALA A 241 27.29 13.68 5.65
C ALA A 241 28.27 12.56 6.06
N ALA A 242 27.78 11.52 6.74
CA ALA A 242 28.56 10.36 7.13
C ALA A 242 28.90 9.46 5.92
N ARG A 243 27.97 9.29 4.97
CA ARG A 243 28.15 8.44 3.78
C ARG A 243 27.57 9.10 2.52
N ALA A 244 28.39 9.92 1.87
CA ALA A 244 27.99 10.68 0.69
C ALA A 244 27.73 9.81 -0.58
N ASP A 245 28.22 8.57 -0.60
CA ASP A 245 28.02 7.61 -1.69
C ASP A 245 26.81 6.69 -1.49
N TRP A 246 25.96 6.98 -0.49
CA TRP A 246 24.84 6.13 -0.12
C TRP A 246 23.51 6.70 -0.61
N GLY A 247 22.85 6.00 -1.55
CA GLY A 247 21.60 6.47 -2.16
C GLY A 247 20.36 6.43 -1.25
N ARG A 248 20.33 5.58 -0.21
CA ARG A 248 19.14 5.40 0.63
C ARG A 248 18.73 6.67 1.40
N PRO A 249 19.63 7.42 2.06
CA PRO A 249 19.29 8.70 2.68
C PRO A 249 18.63 9.68 1.71
N HIS A 250 19.16 9.81 0.49
CA HIS A 250 18.58 10.66 -0.56
C HIS A 250 17.17 10.21 -0.97
N LEU A 251 16.92 8.90 -1.04
CA LEU A 251 15.58 8.37 -1.33
C LEU A 251 14.55 8.78 -0.27
N TRP A 252 14.89 8.65 1.01
CA TRP A 252 14.02 9.06 2.11
C TRP A 252 13.90 10.58 2.22
N MET A 253 14.95 11.34 1.88
CA MET A 253 14.92 12.79 1.77
C MET A 253 13.92 13.26 0.71
N GLY A 254 13.89 12.59 -0.44
CA GLY A 254 12.89 12.82 -1.47
C GLY A 254 11.46 12.63 -0.96
N LEU A 255 11.21 11.62 -0.13
CA LEU A 255 9.90 11.38 0.48
C LEU A 255 9.52 12.50 1.46
N VAL A 256 10.45 12.91 2.33
CA VAL A 256 10.26 14.03 3.27
C VAL A 256 9.88 15.30 2.53
N ARG A 257 10.63 15.64 1.48
CA ARG A 257 10.40 16.84 0.67
C ARG A 257 9.07 16.81 -0.07
N LEU A 258 8.62 15.64 -0.55
CA LEU A 258 7.27 15.50 -1.11
C LEU A 258 6.18 15.79 -0.07
N TYR A 259 6.33 15.29 1.17
CA TYR A 259 5.38 15.61 2.24
C TYR A 259 5.37 17.10 2.61
N GLN A 260 6.51 17.77 2.50
CA GLN A 260 6.64 19.22 2.66
C GLN A 260 6.18 20.03 1.42
N SER A 261 5.61 19.38 0.39
CA SER A 261 5.22 20.01 -0.89
C SER A 261 6.37 20.66 -1.67
N ARG A 262 7.62 20.26 -1.39
CA ARG A 262 8.84 20.68 -2.10
C ARG A 262 9.14 19.71 -3.25
N THR A 263 8.24 19.65 -4.23
CA THR A 263 8.24 18.63 -5.28
C THR A 263 9.50 18.64 -6.15
N ASP A 264 9.99 19.82 -6.55
CA ASP A 264 11.21 19.93 -7.38
C ASP A 264 12.44 19.42 -6.63
N ASP A 265 12.58 19.81 -5.36
CA ASP A 265 13.67 19.34 -4.49
C ASP A 265 13.59 17.82 -4.28
N ALA A 266 12.39 17.26 -4.18
CA ALA A 266 12.21 15.83 -4.05
C ALA A 266 12.61 15.05 -5.31
N ILE A 267 12.28 15.56 -6.49
CA ILE A 267 12.69 14.95 -7.76
C ILE A 267 14.22 14.88 -7.83
N ALA A 268 14.91 15.97 -7.48
CA ALA A 268 16.37 16.03 -7.47
C ALA A 268 16.99 14.99 -6.53
N GLU A 269 16.45 14.84 -5.31
CA GLU A 269 16.94 13.84 -4.34
C GLU A 269 16.73 12.41 -4.81
N VAL A 270 15.56 12.10 -5.40
CA VAL A 270 15.28 10.75 -5.91
C VAL A 270 16.16 10.43 -7.12
N GLU A 271 16.42 11.40 -8.00
CA GLU A 271 17.35 11.23 -9.11
C GLU A 271 18.79 11.02 -8.62
N GLN A 272 19.22 11.75 -7.58
CA GLN A 272 20.50 11.54 -6.93
C GLN A 272 20.60 10.15 -6.29
N ALA A 273 19.56 9.71 -5.57
CA ALA A 273 19.49 8.38 -4.98
C ALA A 273 19.69 7.28 -6.03
N ILE A 274 19.01 7.39 -7.17
CA ILE A 274 19.16 6.46 -8.30
C ILE A 274 20.58 6.48 -8.87
N GLY A 275 21.18 7.67 -9.01
CA GLY A 275 22.55 7.85 -9.52
C GLY A 275 23.63 7.24 -8.61
N LEU A 276 23.41 7.24 -7.30
CA LEU A 276 24.32 6.66 -6.30
C LEU A 276 24.20 5.13 -6.17
N GLY A 277 23.15 4.55 -6.76
CA GLY A 277 22.88 3.11 -6.71
C GLY A 277 21.96 2.75 -5.54
N LEU A 278 20.90 2.01 -5.88
CA LEU A 278 19.88 1.54 -4.95
C LEU A 278 19.70 0.03 -5.08
N ARG A 279 19.28 -0.62 -3.99
CA ARG A 279 18.86 -2.03 -4.00
C ARG A 279 17.58 -2.20 -4.84
N ALA A 280 17.25 -3.44 -5.22
CA ALA A 280 16.11 -3.69 -6.11
C ALA A 280 14.75 -3.21 -5.55
N ASP A 281 14.54 -3.39 -4.25
CA ASP A 281 13.37 -2.90 -3.50
C ASP A 281 13.34 -1.37 -3.43
N GLU A 282 14.48 -0.75 -3.16
CA GLU A 282 14.63 0.70 -3.12
C GLU A 282 14.46 1.35 -4.50
N GLN A 283 14.95 0.71 -5.58
CA GLN A 283 14.74 1.17 -6.95
C GLN A 283 13.27 1.20 -7.32
N GLN A 284 12.51 0.18 -6.92
CA GLN A 284 11.06 0.16 -7.15
C GLN A 284 10.38 1.31 -6.39
N PHE A 285 10.75 1.53 -5.13
CA PHE A 285 10.22 2.62 -4.35
C PHE A 285 10.57 3.99 -4.96
N ALA A 286 11.83 4.20 -5.36
CA ALA A 286 12.30 5.42 -6.03
C ALA A 286 11.51 5.73 -7.31
N ARG A 287 11.26 4.72 -8.16
CA ARG A 287 10.46 4.89 -9.38
C ARG A 287 9.03 5.32 -9.08
N GLN A 288 8.41 4.72 -8.07
CA GLN A 288 7.07 5.10 -7.65
C GLN A 288 7.03 6.54 -7.12
N LEU A 289 8.00 6.90 -6.29
CA LEU A 289 8.12 8.23 -5.71
C LEU A 289 8.32 9.32 -6.79
N LEU A 290 9.18 9.04 -7.77
CA LEU A 290 9.42 9.92 -8.93
C LEU A 290 8.15 10.08 -9.79
N ALA A 291 7.39 9.00 -9.99
CA ALA A 291 6.14 9.05 -10.73
C ALA A 291 5.08 9.88 -10.00
N ASP A 292 4.94 9.70 -8.69
CA ASP A 292 4.02 10.47 -7.85
C ASP A 292 4.43 11.97 -7.81
N ALA A 293 5.74 12.26 -7.77
CA ALA A 293 6.26 13.63 -7.80
C ALA A 293 6.01 14.36 -9.15
N ARG A 294 6.24 13.66 -10.27
CA ARG A 294 6.11 14.23 -11.62
C ARG A 294 4.67 14.35 -12.10
N ASN A 295 3.77 13.55 -11.52
CA ASN A 295 2.36 13.57 -11.85
C ASN A 295 1.53 13.65 -10.55
N PRO A 296 1.56 14.80 -9.85
CA PRO A 296 0.80 14.96 -8.62
C PRO A 296 -0.68 14.75 -8.96
N ARG A 297 -1.30 13.70 -8.39
CA ARG A 297 -2.73 13.45 -8.59
C ARG A 297 -3.49 14.73 -8.25
N PRO A 298 -4.50 15.14 -9.06
CA PRO A 298 -5.30 16.30 -8.72
C PRO A 298 -5.85 16.14 -7.30
N ALA A 299 -5.69 17.21 -6.54
CA ALA A 299 -5.87 17.32 -5.10
C ALA A 299 -7.16 16.67 -4.53
N SER A 300 -8.19 16.40 -5.34
CA SER A 300 -9.44 15.78 -4.86
C SER A 300 -9.32 14.32 -4.41
N ALA A 301 -8.21 13.62 -4.71
CA ALA A 301 -8.00 12.23 -4.27
C ALA A 301 -6.92 12.05 -3.17
N SER A 302 -6.13 13.08 -2.87
CA SER A 302 -5.15 13.07 -1.76
C SER A 302 -5.41 14.13 -0.69
N ASN A 303 -6.27 15.14 -0.93
CA ASN A 303 -6.58 16.20 0.03
C ASN A 303 -7.70 15.85 1.02
N ALA A 304 -7.78 14.60 1.49
CA ALA A 304 -8.34 14.37 2.82
C ALA A 304 -7.31 14.65 3.93
N ALA A 305 -6.02 14.84 3.59
CA ALA A 305 -4.95 15.07 4.57
C ALA A 305 -4.04 16.29 4.31
N ALA A 306 -4.15 16.98 3.16
CA ALA A 306 -3.18 18.01 2.74
C ALA A 306 -3.79 19.36 2.33
N SER A 307 -5.04 19.68 2.72
CA SER A 307 -5.58 21.03 2.53
C SER A 307 -5.21 21.95 3.69
N ALA A 308 -3.92 22.29 3.81
CA ALA A 308 -3.46 23.49 4.49
C ALA A 308 -2.00 23.78 4.08
N GLY A 309 -1.82 24.27 2.86
CA GLY A 309 -0.63 25.03 2.53
C GLY A 309 -0.76 26.43 3.14
N GLY A 310 0.05 26.72 4.16
CA GLY A 310 0.15 28.01 4.83
C GLY A 310 0.01 27.88 6.34
N ALA A 311 1.14 28.00 7.05
CA ALA A 311 1.37 27.64 8.46
C ALA A 311 1.45 26.13 8.71
N SER A 312 2.42 25.71 9.54
CA SER A 312 2.40 24.40 10.21
C SER A 312 0.97 24.10 10.66
N PRO A 313 0.45 22.87 10.56
CA PRO A 313 -0.92 22.58 11.00
C PRO A 313 -1.06 23.02 12.46
N SER A 314 -1.69 24.18 12.64
CA SER A 314 -2.10 24.77 13.89
C SER A 314 -3.50 24.22 14.11
N GLY A 315 -3.52 23.07 14.76
CA GLY A 315 -4.73 22.36 15.11
C GLY A 315 -4.40 20.98 15.69
N PRO A 316 -5.39 20.34 16.33
CA PRO A 316 -5.23 19.04 16.95
C PRO A 316 -4.78 17.97 15.96
N MET A 317 -3.66 17.30 16.23
CA MET A 317 -3.16 16.19 15.43
C MET A 317 -3.03 14.94 16.28
N TYR A 318 -3.77 13.88 15.94
CA TYR A 318 -3.60 12.55 16.53
C TYR A 318 -2.55 11.76 15.75
N ALA A 319 -1.72 10.97 16.44
CA ALA A 319 -0.64 10.21 15.80
C ALA A 319 -1.09 8.95 15.02
N GLY A 320 -2.40 8.74 14.86
CA GLY A 320 -2.99 7.64 14.07
C GLY A 320 -4.13 8.13 13.18
N ARG A 321 -4.63 7.26 12.30
CA ARG A 321 -5.62 7.63 11.25
C ARG A 321 -7.06 7.78 11.77
N GLY A 322 -7.29 7.54 13.05
CA GLY A 322 -8.63 7.44 13.64
C GLY A 322 -9.43 6.26 13.09
N GLY A 323 -10.68 6.12 13.54
CA GLY A 323 -11.58 5.02 13.22
C GLY A 323 -11.57 3.90 14.25
N GLY A 324 -12.67 3.13 14.28
CA GLY A 324 -12.87 2.02 15.23
C GLY A 324 -13.66 2.42 16.47
N ALA A 325 -13.62 1.60 17.51
CA ALA A 325 -14.37 1.88 18.74
C ALA A 325 -13.74 3.05 19.53
N LEU A 326 -14.58 3.90 20.13
CA LEU A 326 -14.14 4.95 21.05
C LEU A 326 -13.47 4.33 22.27
N GLN A 327 -12.23 4.73 22.55
CA GLN A 327 -11.43 4.21 23.63
C GLN A 327 -11.36 5.17 24.82
N LEU A 328 -11.24 6.47 24.59
CA LEU A 328 -11.26 7.49 25.64
C LEU A 328 -11.86 8.79 25.09
N SER A 329 -12.61 9.51 25.90
CA SER A 329 -12.96 10.91 25.59
C SER A 329 -12.99 11.80 26.83
N GLY A 330 -12.75 13.09 26.61
CA GLY A 330 -12.71 14.05 27.70
C GLY A 330 -12.35 15.46 27.24
N THR A 331 -12.02 16.29 28.20
CA THR A 331 -11.67 17.69 28.02
C THR A 331 -10.31 17.99 28.63
N VAL A 332 -9.53 18.82 27.96
CA VAL A 332 -8.31 19.43 28.51
C VAL A 332 -8.59 20.89 28.79
N ALA A 333 -8.43 21.31 30.04
CA ALA A 333 -8.61 22.70 30.44
C ALA A 333 -7.43 23.57 30.00
N LYS A 334 -7.67 24.86 29.76
CA LYS A 334 -6.58 25.83 29.55
C LYS A 334 -5.80 26.04 30.86
N PRO A 335 -4.46 25.98 30.87
CA PRO A 335 -3.67 26.29 32.06
C PRO A 335 -3.91 27.74 32.51
N ALA A 336 -3.87 27.97 33.83
CA ALA A 336 -4.02 29.32 34.40
C ALA A 336 -2.74 30.18 34.25
N ALA A 337 -1.61 29.55 33.89
CA ALA A 337 -0.37 30.24 33.57
C ALA A 337 -0.48 30.98 32.24
N ASP A 338 0.11 32.18 32.16
CA ASP A 338 0.20 32.97 30.92
C ASP A 338 1.29 32.37 30.03
N LEU A 339 0.88 31.57 29.05
CA LEU A 339 1.76 30.83 28.14
C LEU A 339 1.55 31.30 26.69
N PRO A 340 2.61 31.28 25.85
CA PRO A 340 2.49 31.62 24.43
C PRO A 340 1.44 30.77 23.71
N GLU A 341 0.64 31.38 22.84
CA GLU A 341 -0.46 30.70 22.14
C GLU A 341 0.01 29.58 21.20
N ASP A 342 1.21 29.70 20.65
CA ASP A 342 1.86 28.74 19.76
C ASP A 342 2.57 27.59 20.51
N GLN A 343 2.62 27.65 21.84
CA GLN A 343 3.29 26.62 22.63
C GLN A 343 2.56 25.28 22.51
N VAL A 344 3.35 24.22 22.30
CA VAL A 344 2.83 22.87 22.03
C VAL A 344 2.35 22.23 23.33
N VAL A 345 1.21 21.53 23.23
CA VAL A 345 0.65 20.73 24.30
C VAL A 345 0.50 19.29 23.81
N PHE A 346 1.18 18.35 24.45
CA PHE A 346 1.07 16.93 24.13
C PHE A 346 0.09 16.25 25.06
N LEU A 347 -0.93 15.63 24.48
CA LEU A 347 -1.81 14.71 25.16
C LEU A 347 -1.28 13.30 24.98
N VAL A 348 -0.89 12.65 26.07
CA VAL A 348 -0.18 11.36 26.04
C VAL A 348 -0.94 10.32 26.84
N VAL A 349 -1.21 9.18 26.22
CA VAL A 349 -1.83 8.00 26.85
C VAL A 349 -0.75 6.95 27.15
N TYR A 350 -0.58 6.61 28.42
CA TYR A 350 0.41 5.66 28.94
C TYR A 350 -0.22 4.32 29.30
N ARG A 351 0.61 3.26 29.28
CA ARG A 351 0.26 1.93 29.78
C ARG A 351 0.44 1.76 31.29
N THR A 352 1.11 2.70 31.96
CA THR A 352 1.49 2.57 33.37
C THR A 352 1.33 3.87 34.14
N ALA A 353 1.07 3.75 35.45
CA ALA A 353 0.93 4.88 36.37
C ALA A 353 2.18 5.74 36.56
N ALA A 354 3.37 5.25 36.17
CA ALA A 354 4.62 5.97 36.38
C ALA A 354 4.68 7.31 35.62
N GLY A 355 3.87 7.49 34.55
CA GLY A 355 3.87 8.73 33.74
C GLY A 355 5.21 9.08 33.11
N SER A 356 6.24 8.24 33.26
CA SER A 356 7.57 8.35 32.69
C SER A 356 7.76 7.19 31.70
N ALA A 357 8.17 7.48 30.47
CA ALA A 357 8.69 6.46 29.55
C ALA A 357 9.86 5.71 30.22
N PRO A 358 10.02 4.37 30.05
CA PRO A 358 9.76 3.57 28.84
C PRO A 358 8.71 2.46 29.05
N PRO A 359 7.62 2.37 28.25
CA PRO A 359 7.56 1.98 26.81
C PRO A 359 6.86 3.06 25.92
N PRO A 360 6.66 2.86 24.60
CA PRO A 360 5.93 3.81 23.76
C PRO A 360 4.51 4.06 24.29
N PRO A 361 4.01 5.32 24.23
CA PRO A 361 2.65 5.64 24.62
C PRO A 361 1.64 4.92 23.72
N VAL A 362 0.49 4.58 24.29
CA VAL A 362 -0.61 3.89 23.59
C VAL A 362 -1.14 4.76 22.46
N ALA A 363 -1.33 6.05 22.73
CA ALA A 363 -1.81 7.02 21.76
C ALA A 363 -1.31 8.41 22.17
N THR A 364 -1.14 9.29 21.19
CA THR A 364 -0.75 10.68 21.43
C THR A 364 -1.53 11.64 20.54
N ALA A 365 -1.74 12.86 21.04
CA ALA A 365 -2.22 13.97 20.26
C ALA A 365 -1.38 15.22 20.54
N ARG A 366 -1.14 16.02 19.50
CA ARG A 366 -0.46 17.31 19.53
C ARG A 366 -1.51 18.41 19.42
N LEU A 367 -1.47 19.34 20.37
CA LEU A 367 -2.29 20.54 20.46
C LEU A 367 -1.38 21.76 20.61
N THR A 368 -1.96 22.95 20.60
CA THR A 368 -1.31 24.19 21.04
C THR A 368 -2.08 24.82 22.20
N VAL A 369 -1.48 25.77 22.92
CA VAL A 369 -2.18 26.54 23.97
C VAL A 369 -3.38 27.30 23.40
N ALA A 370 -3.31 27.74 22.14
CA ALA A 370 -4.44 28.36 21.42
C ALA A 370 -5.64 27.40 21.25
N ASP A 371 -5.41 26.09 21.17
CA ASP A 371 -6.46 25.09 20.99
C ASP A 371 -7.21 24.76 22.30
N LEU A 372 -6.74 25.26 23.45
CA LEU A 372 -7.32 24.96 24.76
C LEU A 372 -8.40 25.99 25.18
N PRO A 373 -9.52 25.54 25.78
CA PRO A 373 -9.83 24.16 26.16
C PRO A 373 -10.25 23.29 24.96
N PHE A 374 -9.81 22.03 24.97
CA PHE A 374 -10.00 21.10 23.84
C PHE A 374 -10.75 19.84 24.27
N GLU A 375 -11.75 19.41 23.49
CA GLU A 375 -12.41 18.12 23.64
C GLU A 375 -11.66 17.05 22.85
N PHE A 376 -11.11 16.05 23.53
CA PHE A 376 -10.36 14.97 22.89
C PHE A 376 -11.16 13.68 22.81
N ALA A 377 -10.88 12.89 21.77
CA ALA A 377 -11.44 11.56 21.56
C ALA A 377 -10.36 10.64 20.96
N PHE A 378 -9.95 9.63 21.72
CA PHE A 378 -9.09 8.56 21.22
C PHE A 378 -9.96 7.38 20.79
N GLU A 379 -9.78 6.95 19.56
CA GLU A 379 -10.42 5.78 18.96
C GLU A 379 -9.36 4.69 18.79
N GLU A 380 -9.79 3.46 18.52
CA GLU A 380 -8.91 2.32 18.34
C GLU A 380 -7.80 2.57 17.30
N GLY A 381 -8.13 3.23 16.18
CA GLY A 381 -7.20 3.61 15.12
C GLY A 381 -6.23 4.74 15.47
N HIS A 382 -6.33 5.34 16.66
CA HIS A 382 -5.33 6.25 17.21
C HIS A 382 -4.22 5.51 18.01
N SER A 383 -4.33 4.18 18.14
CA SER A 383 -3.30 3.35 18.79
C SER A 383 -2.00 3.37 17.98
N MET A 384 -0.90 3.70 18.66
CA MET A 384 0.47 3.74 18.12
C MET A 384 1.17 2.38 18.16
N THR A 385 0.63 1.43 18.94
CA THR A 385 1.34 0.20 19.28
C THR A 385 1.03 -1.00 18.38
N GLY A 386 0.23 -0.83 17.31
CA GLY A 386 -0.10 -1.91 16.35
C GLY A 386 -0.93 -3.09 16.89
N GLY A 387 -0.96 -3.29 18.22
CA GLY A 387 -1.77 -4.28 18.93
C GLY A 387 -3.05 -3.69 19.55
N PRO A 388 -3.87 -4.56 20.20
CA PRO A 388 -5.15 -4.16 20.78
C PRO A 388 -4.98 -3.10 21.87
N TRP A 389 -5.97 -2.22 22.00
CA TRP A 389 -5.97 -1.18 23.01
C TRP A 389 -5.92 -1.79 24.43
N PRO A 390 -5.04 -1.32 25.33
CA PRO A 390 -4.94 -1.88 26.68
C PRO A 390 -6.23 -1.70 27.49
N GLU A 391 -6.56 -2.67 28.35
CA GLU A 391 -7.76 -2.57 29.20
C GLU A 391 -7.72 -1.35 30.14
N GLN A 392 -6.54 -1.01 30.65
CA GLN A 392 -6.30 0.13 31.53
C GLN A 392 -5.18 1.01 31.01
N VAL A 393 -5.41 2.32 31.05
CA VAL A 393 -4.49 3.34 30.58
C VAL A 393 -4.46 4.54 31.52
N TRP A 394 -3.40 5.34 31.42
CA TRP A 394 -3.26 6.62 32.11
C TRP A 394 -3.14 7.73 31.07
N ILE A 395 -3.65 8.92 31.35
CA ILE A 395 -3.59 10.04 30.40
C ILE A 395 -3.17 11.33 31.11
N ARG A 396 -2.33 12.13 30.44
CA ARG A 396 -1.86 13.44 30.89
C ARG A 396 -1.71 14.38 29.70
N ALA A 397 -2.03 15.66 29.89
CA ALA A 397 -1.64 16.73 29.00
C ALA A 397 -0.35 17.39 29.53
N ARG A 398 0.61 17.65 28.64
CA ARG A 398 1.90 18.23 28.98
C ARG A 398 2.15 19.46 28.13
N VAL A 399 2.36 20.61 28.76
CA VAL A 399 2.80 21.82 28.06
C VAL A 399 4.30 21.71 27.89
N ASP A 400 4.71 21.75 26.64
CA ASP A 400 6.07 21.46 26.23
C ASP A 400 6.89 22.75 26.09
N GLY A 401 8.03 22.80 26.78
CA GLY A 401 9.02 23.86 26.63
C GLY A 401 10.02 23.65 25.49
N ASP A 402 10.18 22.43 24.95
CA ASP A 402 11.32 22.04 24.11
C ASP A 402 11.01 21.23 22.83
N GLY A 403 9.78 20.81 22.60
CA GLY A 403 9.33 20.10 21.40
C GLY A 403 9.33 18.57 21.49
N ARG A 404 9.63 17.92 22.64
CA ARG A 404 10.02 16.48 22.66
C ARG A 404 8.99 15.53 23.32
N PRO A 405 8.70 14.36 22.70
CA PRO A 405 7.96 13.28 23.36
C PRO A 405 8.90 12.42 24.25
N GLY A 406 9.36 12.96 25.37
CA GLY A 406 10.21 12.28 26.37
C GLY A 406 9.83 12.62 27.80
N ALA A 407 10.43 12.02 28.84
CA ALA A 407 10.11 12.32 30.25
C ALA A 407 10.20 13.83 30.56
N SER A 408 9.30 14.37 31.39
CA SER A 408 9.24 15.80 31.72
C SER A 408 10.60 16.31 32.22
N PRO A 409 11.31 17.20 31.48
CA PRO A 409 12.40 17.95 32.06
C PRO A 409 11.89 18.73 33.27
N SER A 410 12.76 18.95 34.26
CA SER A 410 12.44 19.75 35.45
C SER A 410 12.07 21.17 35.03
N GLY A 411 10.77 21.49 34.97
CA GLY A 411 10.26 22.81 34.57
C GLY A 411 8.99 22.79 33.73
N ASP A 412 8.62 21.68 33.10
CA ASP A 412 7.40 21.57 32.27
C ASP A 412 6.11 21.61 33.09
N LEU A 413 5.08 22.27 32.56
CA LEU A 413 3.75 22.33 33.17
C LEU A 413 2.92 21.12 32.72
N ASP A 414 2.74 20.19 33.65
CA ASP A 414 1.97 18.95 33.44
C ASP A 414 0.56 19.07 34.05
N SER A 415 -0.43 18.48 33.39
CA SER A 415 -1.75 18.26 34.00
C SER A 415 -1.68 17.16 35.05
N ASN A 416 -2.73 17.06 35.87
CA ASN A 416 -2.93 15.87 36.70
C ASN A 416 -2.91 14.60 35.83
N LEU A 417 -2.17 13.57 36.24
CA LEU A 417 -2.19 12.25 35.60
C LEU A 417 -3.49 11.54 36.00
N LEU A 418 -4.33 11.25 35.03
CA LEU A 418 -5.58 10.52 35.25
C LEU A 418 -5.38 9.04 34.92
N GLY A 419 -5.68 8.17 35.88
CA GLY A 419 -5.77 6.73 35.68
C GLY A 419 -5.58 5.93 36.96
N PRO A 420 -5.74 4.59 36.92
CA PRO A 420 -6.08 3.81 35.73
C PRO A 420 -7.49 4.12 35.21
N VAL A 421 -7.62 4.26 33.90
CA VAL A 421 -8.89 4.48 33.19
C VAL A 421 -9.15 3.29 32.28
N ASN A 422 -10.37 2.78 32.29
CA ASN A 422 -10.77 1.68 31.42
C ASN A 422 -11.04 2.16 29.99
N SER A 423 -10.82 1.28 29.00
CA SER A 423 -11.31 1.47 27.63
C SER A 423 -12.81 1.81 27.61
N GLY A 424 -13.19 2.77 26.75
CA GLY A 424 -14.55 3.30 26.60
C GLY A 424 -14.92 4.40 27.60
N ALA A 425 -14.02 4.84 28.46
CA ALA A 425 -14.30 5.93 29.40
C ALA A 425 -14.54 7.27 28.68
N SER A 426 -15.55 8.00 29.15
CA SER A 426 -15.92 9.31 28.60
C SER A 426 -16.06 10.36 29.71
N GLY A 427 -15.94 11.64 29.35
CA GLY A 427 -16.07 12.75 30.31
C GLY A 427 -14.85 12.94 31.21
N LEU A 428 -13.67 12.48 30.79
CA LEU A 428 -12.42 12.73 31.52
C LEU A 428 -12.12 14.24 31.53
N ALA A 429 -11.54 14.75 32.62
CA ALA A 429 -11.24 16.18 32.77
C ALA A 429 -9.79 16.38 33.20
N LEU A 430 -8.93 16.75 32.25
CA LEU A 430 -7.52 17.04 32.49
C LEU A 430 -7.36 18.49 32.90
N THR A 431 -6.99 18.70 34.16
CA THR A 431 -6.77 20.01 34.76
C THR A 431 -5.30 20.22 35.09
N PHE A 432 -4.81 21.43 34.85
CA PHE A 432 -3.49 21.85 35.28
C PHE A 432 -3.54 22.32 36.73
N PRO A 433 -2.57 21.94 37.57
CA PRO A 433 -2.47 22.47 38.93
C PRO A 433 -2.27 23.98 38.89
N VAL A 434 -2.89 24.68 39.84
CA VAL A 434 -2.66 26.12 40.05
C VAL A 434 -1.26 26.27 40.66
N PRO A 435 -0.41 27.19 40.14
CA PRO A 435 0.95 27.38 40.64
C PRO A 435 1.03 27.81 42.11
#